data_AF-A0A1H1SUK0-F1
#
_entry.id   AF-A0A1H1SUK0-F1
#
_cell.length_a   1.000
_cell.length_b   1.000
_cell.length_c   1.000
_cell.angle_alpha   90.00
_cell.angle_beta   90.00
_cell.angle_gamma   90.00
#
_symmetry.space_group_name_H-M   'P 1'
#
loop_
_entity.id
_entity.type
_entity.pdbx_description
1 polymer ?
#
loop_
_entity_poly.entity_id
_entity_poly.type
_entity_poly.pdbx_seq_one_letter_code
_entity_poly.pdbx_strand_id
1 'polypeptide(L)'
;MSGFSFFDMRELKARAETCAETHPTLTHAQRLSLVARRDFGLPCFVEARRLREQDIMQHVESDGDVGKCSFCHFTFRLREERAWHVTRHERLEEALHYLHHMPLVGEQLKRLMDSSWSQAQDAPTLEGRVAGYLGVFRAWYDRSIFGSMCDGTWREHPDFPMYVSMIITATDVPHDVLDRLASLYGRRPGSLRWGESRWQEVG
;
A
#
# COMPACT_ATOMS: atom_id res chain seq x y z
N MET A 1 -24.24 -12.39 -6.78
CA MET A 1 -23.84 -11.65 -8.00
C MET A 1 -22.33 -11.57 -7.97
N SER A 2 -21.65 -12.07 -9.00
CA SER A 2 -20.20 -11.90 -9.15
C SER A 2 -19.88 -10.40 -9.28
N GLY A 3 -19.04 -9.88 -8.38
CA GLY A 3 -18.57 -8.49 -8.43
C GLY A 3 -17.70 -8.23 -9.66
N PHE A 4 -17.43 -6.95 -9.96
CA PHE A 4 -16.49 -6.55 -11.02
C PHE A 4 -15.15 -6.21 -10.36
N SER A 5 -14.18 -7.08 -10.52
CA SER A 5 -12.93 -7.03 -9.77
C SER A 5 -11.98 -5.93 -10.25
N PHE A 6 -10.94 -5.66 -9.47
CA PHE A 6 -9.82 -4.82 -9.90
C PHE A 6 -9.20 -5.29 -11.22
N PHE A 7 -9.07 -6.61 -11.40
CA PHE A 7 -8.50 -7.20 -12.61
C PHE A 7 -9.39 -6.97 -13.83
N ASP A 8 -10.70 -7.16 -13.68
CA ASP A 8 -11.66 -6.90 -14.75
C ASP A 8 -11.60 -5.43 -15.19
N MET A 9 -11.52 -4.51 -14.21
CA MET A 9 -11.40 -3.07 -14.49
C MET A 9 -10.09 -2.72 -15.20
N ARG A 10 -8.96 -3.31 -14.81
CA ARG A 10 -7.68 -3.11 -15.49
C ARG A 10 -7.67 -3.67 -16.89
N GLU A 11 -8.18 -4.88 -17.06
CA GLU A 11 -8.24 -5.53 -18.37
C GLU A 11 -9.14 -4.76 -19.33
N LEU A 12 -10.30 -4.29 -18.86
CA LEU A 12 -11.18 -3.42 -19.63
C LEU A 12 -10.45 -2.15 -20.10
N LYS A 13 -9.74 -1.45 -19.21
CA LYS A 13 -8.99 -0.24 -19.54
C LYS A 13 -7.87 -0.53 -20.55
N ALA A 14 -7.07 -1.57 -20.31
CA ALA A 14 -5.98 -1.95 -21.21
C ALA A 14 -6.50 -2.31 -22.63
N ARG A 15 -7.57 -3.09 -22.71
CA ARG A 15 -8.19 -3.43 -24.00
C ARG A 15 -8.79 -2.21 -24.70
N ALA A 16 -9.31 -1.22 -23.95
CA ALA A 16 -9.81 0.02 -24.53
C ALA A 16 -8.69 0.92 -25.07
N GLU A 17 -7.48 0.84 -24.52
CA GLU A 17 -6.28 1.47 -25.08
C GLU A 17 -5.89 0.80 -26.40
N THR A 18 -5.78 -0.53 -26.46
CA THR A 18 -5.48 -1.27 -27.70
C THR A 18 -6.55 -1.07 -28.78
N CYS A 19 -7.81 -0.90 -28.37
CA CYS A 19 -8.94 -0.62 -29.26
C CYS A 19 -8.76 0.67 -30.07
N ALA A 20 -7.85 1.59 -29.67
CA ALA A 20 -7.52 2.79 -30.44
C ALA A 20 -6.97 2.47 -31.83
N GLU A 21 -6.27 1.34 -32.01
CA GLU A 21 -5.72 0.91 -33.30
C GLU A 21 -6.84 0.51 -34.27
N THR A 22 -7.84 -0.22 -33.77
CA THR A 22 -8.97 -0.73 -34.56
C THR A 22 -10.13 0.26 -34.68
N HIS A 23 -10.23 1.23 -33.76
CA HIS A 23 -11.30 2.21 -33.69
C HIS A 23 -10.74 3.62 -33.39
N PRO A 24 -9.92 4.18 -34.30
CA PRO A 24 -9.25 5.47 -34.08
C PRO A 24 -10.21 6.66 -34.05
N THR A 25 -11.38 6.54 -34.68
CA THR A 25 -12.41 7.59 -34.72
C THR A 25 -13.24 7.70 -33.44
N LEU A 26 -13.19 6.68 -32.57
CA LEU A 26 -13.88 6.72 -31.29
C LEU A 26 -13.09 7.53 -30.26
N THR A 27 -13.79 8.15 -29.31
CA THR A 27 -13.12 8.70 -28.11
C THR A 27 -12.73 7.58 -27.16
N HIS A 28 -11.81 7.84 -26.23
CA HIS A 28 -11.44 6.87 -25.20
C HIS A 28 -12.65 6.37 -24.39
N ALA A 29 -13.58 7.27 -24.03
CA ALA A 29 -14.80 6.91 -23.31
C ALA A 29 -15.74 5.99 -24.12
N GLN A 30 -15.83 6.22 -25.44
CA GLN A 30 -16.57 5.34 -26.35
C GLN A 30 -15.90 3.97 -26.47
N ARG A 31 -14.57 3.92 -26.54
CA ARG A 31 -13.80 2.66 -26.54
C ARG A 31 -13.99 1.86 -25.26
N LEU A 32 -13.94 2.51 -24.09
CA LEU A 32 -14.24 1.85 -22.81
C LEU A 32 -15.65 1.22 -22.81
N SER A 33 -16.66 1.94 -23.31
CA SER A 33 -18.04 1.43 -23.36
C SER A 33 -18.23 0.35 -24.44
N LEU A 34 -17.47 0.40 -25.54
CA LEU A 34 -17.43 -0.66 -26.54
C LEU A 34 -16.87 -1.94 -25.93
N VAL A 35 -15.71 -1.87 -25.26
CA VAL A 35 -15.06 -3.02 -24.60
C VAL A 35 -15.93 -3.58 -23.48
N ALA A 36 -16.53 -2.73 -22.64
CA ALA A 36 -17.46 -3.17 -21.60
C ALA A 36 -18.59 -4.05 -22.15
N ARG A 37 -19.20 -3.65 -23.26
CA ARG A 37 -20.26 -4.42 -23.93
C ARG A 37 -19.76 -5.70 -24.56
N ARG A 38 -18.68 -5.60 -25.33
CA ARG A 38 -18.17 -6.69 -26.16
C ARG A 38 -17.55 -7.81 -25.32
N ASP A 39 -16.76 -7.44 -24.32
CA ASP A 39 -15.86 -8.37 -23.63
C ASP A 39 -16.36 -8.77 -22.24
N PHE A 40 -17.13 -7.90 -21.59
CA PHE A 40 -17.61 -8.11 -20.22
C PHE A 40 -19.14 -8.25 -20.12
N GLY A 41 -19.86 -8.15 -21.24
CA GLY A 41 -21.32 -8.23 -21.27
C GLY A 41 -22.04 -7.09 -20.52
N LEU A 42 -21.35 -5.97 -20.26
CA LEU A 42 -21.89 -4.83 -19.52
C LEU A 42 -22.43 -3.76 -20.47
N PRO A 43 -23.58 -3.12 -20.19
CA PRO A 43 -24.19 -2.12 -21.07
C PRO A 43 -23.27 -0.96 -21.47
N CYS A 44 -22.40 -0.52 -20.56
CA CYS A 44 -21.45 0.56 -20.76
C CYS A 44 -20.37 0.58 -19.66
N PHE A 45 -19.39 1.46 -19.81
CA PHE A 45 -18.32 1.64 -18.81
C PHE A 45 -18.83 2.20 -17.47
N VAL A 46 -19.92 2.98 -17.47
CA VAL A 46 -20.52 3.49 -16.23
C VAL A 46 -21.01 2.34 -15.35
N GLU A 47 -21.58 1.30 -15.96
CA GLU A 47 -22.01 0.11 -15.22
C GLU A 47 -20.82 -0.67 -14.65
N ALA A 48 -19.73 -0.80 -15.41
CA ALA A 48 -18.49 -1.39 -14.91
C ALA A 48 -17.95 -0.65 -13.67
N ARG A 49 -17.94 0.69 -13.70
CA ARG A 49 -17.55 1.51 -12.55
C ARG A 49 -18.49 1.32 -11.36
N ARG A 50 -19.80 1.27 -11.60
CA ARG A 50 -20.81 1.05 -10.55
C ARG A 50 -20.60 -0.30 -9.86
N LEU A 51 -20.37 -1.36 -10.63
CA LEU A 51 -20.10 -2.70 -10.09
C LEU A 51 -18.76 -2.77 -9.36
N ARG A 52 -17.71 -2.11 -9.86
CA ARG A 52 -16.41 -2.00 -9.17
C ARG A 52 -16.58 -1.32 -7.82
N GLU A 53 -17.29 -0.20 -7.79
CA GLU A 53 -17.55 0.51 -6.56
C GLU A 53 -18.38 -0.32 -5.58
N GLN A 54 -19.38 -1.05 -6.06
CA GLN A 54 -20.14 -1.97 -5.21
C GLN A 54 -19.25 -3.07 -4.61
N ASP A 55 -18.34 -3.65 -5.39
CA ASP A 55 -17.36 -4.64 -4.92
C ASP A 55 -16.48 -4.08 -3.81
N ILE A 56 -15.89 -2.90 -4.03
CA ILE A 56 -15.07 -2.18 -3.02
C ILE A 56 -15.87 -1.92 -1.73
N MET A 57 -17.14 -1.52 -1.86
CA MET A 57 -17.98 -1.21 -0.71
C MET A 57 -18.39 -2.45 0.10
N GLN A 58 -18.19 -3.68 -0.39
CA GLN A 58 -18.40 -4.90 0.40
C GLN A 58 -17.42 -5.00 1.57
N HIS A 59 -16.28 -4.32 1.49
CA HIS A 59 -15.28 -4.27 2.57
C HIS A 59 -15.61 -3.26 3.67
N VAL A 60 -16.68 -2.47 3.52
CA VAL A 60 -16.97 -1.35 4.41
C VAL A 60 -18.05 -1.71 5.41
N GLU A 61 -17.70 -1.63 6.69
CA GLU A 61 -18.66 -1.61 7.79
C GLU A 61 -19.06 -0.15 8.06
N SER A 62 -20.35 0.09 8.30
CA SER A 62 -20.88 1.44 8.53
C SER A 62 -21.54 1.57 9.90
N ASP A 63 -21.22 2.66 10.60
CA ASP A 63 -21.95 3.12 11.78
C ASP A 63 -22.43 4.57 11.53
N GLY A 64 -23.72 4.72 11.29
CA GLY A 64 -24.30 5.99 10.85
C GLY A 64 -23.69 6.50 9.54
N ASP A 65 -23.01 7.65 9.60
CA ASP A 65 -22.33 8.27 8.46
C ASP A 65 -20.83 7.95 8.40
N VAL A 66 -20.31 7.15 9.33
CA VAL A 66 -18.90 6.75 9.35
C VAL A 66 -18.76 5.34 8.78
N GLY A 67 -17.93 5.20 7.76
CA GLY A 67 -17.54 3.93 7.17
C GLY A 67 -16.12 3.56 7.58
N LYS A 68 -15.87 2.26 7.81
CA LYS A 68 -14.55 1.69 8.05
C LYS A 68 -14.32 0.53 7.08
N CYS A 69 -13.30 0.67 6.23
CA CYS A 69 -12.93 -0.38 5.30
C CYS A 69 -12.02 -1.41 5.98
N SER A 70 -12.40 -2.68 5.96
CA SER A 70 -11.60 -3.80 6.47
C SER A 70 -10.36 -4.10 5.64
N PHE A 71 -10.33 -3.69 4.37
CA PHE A 71 -9.21 -3.92 3.45
C PHE A 71 -8.16 -2.80 3.50
N CYS A 72 -8.56 -1.55 3.24
CA CYS A 72 -7.63 -0.42 3.21
C CYS A 72 -7.47 0.30 4.55
N HIS A 73 -8.14 -0.21 5.61
CA HIS A 73 -8.12 0.33 6.97
C HIS A 73 -8.45 1.82 7.08
N PHE A 74 -9.13 2.36 6.07
CA PHE A 74 -9.52 3.76 6.01
C PHE A 74 -10.87 3.94 6.70
N THR A 75 -10.92 4.90 7.62
CA THR A 75 -12.16 5.38 8.25
C THR A 75 -12.53 6.71 7.61
N PHE A 76 -13.77 6.82 7.15
CA PHE A 76 -14.19 7.94 6.30
C PHE A 76 -15.68 8.26 6.44
N ARG A 77 -16.08 9.46 6.07
CA ARG A 77 -17.47 9.92 5.99
C ARG A 77 -18.10 9.37 4.72
N LEU A 78 -19.14 8.53 4.84
CA LEU A 78 -19.76 7.82 3.71
C LEU A 78 -20.30 8.74 2.62
N ARG A 79 -20.77 9.93 2.99
CA ARG A 79 -21.32 10.91 2.03
C ARG A 79 -20.26 11.78 1.38
N GLU A 80 -19.23 12.16 2.13
CA GLU A 80 -18.27 13.19 1.74
C GLU A 80 -17.00 12.59 1.14
N GLU A 81 -16.55 11.45 1.66
CA GLU A 81 -15.21 10.91 1.43
C GLU A 81 -15.22 9.58 0.66
N ARG A 82 -16.39 9.12 0.20
CA ARG A 82 -16.54 7.85 -0.52
C ARG A 82 -15.69 7.75 -1.79
N ALA A 83 -15.62 8.82 -2.58
CA ALA A 83 -14.79 8.83 -3.78
C ALA A 83 -13.29 8.70 -3.44
N TRP A 84 -12.87 9.28 -2.31
CA TRP A 84 -11.50 9.17 -1.83
C TRP A 84 -11.19 7.77 -1.31
N HIS A 85 -12.12 7.16 -0.58
CA HIS A 85 -12.05 5.74 -0.20
C HIS A 85 -11.86 4.84 -1.42
N VAL A 86 -12.70 4.97 -2.45
CA VAL A 86 -12.59 4.17 -3.68
C VAL A 86 -11.21 4.32 -4.31
N THR A 87 -10.72 5.54 -4.45
CA THR A 87 -9.39 5.82 -5.02
C THR A 87 -8.27 5.18 -4.18
N ARG A 88 -8.32 5.32 -2.86
CA ARG A 88 -7.34 4.72 -1.94
C ARG A 88 -7.36 3.20 -2.00
N HIS A 89 -8.55 2.61 -2.10
CA HIS A 89 -8.73 1.15 -2.19
C HIS A 89 -8.12 0.59 -3.48
N GLU A 90 -8.42 1.20 -4.62
CA GLU A 90 -7.87 0.77 -5.92
C GLU A 90 -6.34 0.88 -5.96
N ARG A 91 -5.75 1.94 -5.39
CA ARG A 91 -4.28 2.08 -5.28
C ARG A 91 -3.64 0.96 -4.45
N LEU A 92 -4.31 0.58 -3.36
CA LEU A 92 -3.83 -0.48 -2.49
C LEU A 92 -3.90 -1.85 -3.19
N GLU A 93 -4.99 -2.16 -3.89
CA GLU A 93 -5.10 -3.38 -4.70
C GLU A 93 -4.04 -3.43 -5.81
N GLU A 94 -3.79 -2.29 -6.47
CA GLU A 94 -2.74 -2.18 -7.47
C GLU A 94 -1.37 -2.53 -6.86
N ALA A 95 -1.02 -1.88 -5.75
CA ALA A 95 0.25 -2.13 -5.11
C ALA A 95 0.39 -3.58 -4.63
N LEU A 96 -0.67 -4.17 -4.07
CA LEU A 96 -0.69 -5.57 -3.64
C LEU A 96 -0.49 -6.54 -4.79
N HIS A 97 -1.08 -6.25 -5.94
CA HIS A 97 -0.89 -7.05 -7.13
C HIS A 97 0.58 -7.11 -7.57
N TYR A 98 1.33 -6.01 -7.44
CA TYR A 98 2.75 -5.94 -7.83
C TYR A 98 3.71 -6.42 -6.75
N LEU A 99 3.44 -6.10 -5.48
CA LEU A 99 4.34 -6.42 -4.36
C LEU A 99 4.15 -7.84 -3.85
N HIS A 100 3.03 -8.49 -4.19
CA HIS A 100 2.67 -9.86 -3.78
C HIS A 100 2.63 -10.08 -2.25
N HIS A 101 2.62 -9.01 -1.46
CA HIS A 101 2.64 -9.05 -0.01
C HIS A 101 1.89 -7.85 0.58
N MET A 102 1.03 -8.11 1.56
CA MET A 102 0.34 -7.09 2.35
C MET A 102 1.19 -6.73 3.57
N PRO A 103 1.60 -5.45 3.73
CA PRO A 103 2.28 -5.01 4.94
C PRO A 103 1.42 -5.24 6.18
N LEU A 104 2.06 -5.50 7.33
CA LEU A 104 1.32 -5.62 8.58
C LEU A 104 0.67 -4.28 8.95
N VAL A 105 -0.56 -4.35 9.44
CA VAL A 105 -1.37 -3.19 9.84
C VAL A 105 -2.15 -3.49 11.12
N GLY A 106 -2.65 -2.43 11.77
CA GLY A 106 -3.48 -2.54 12.97
C GLY A 106 -2.82 -3.35 14.10
N GLU A 107 -3.57 -4.29 14.66
CA GLU A 107 -3.14 -5.07 15.84
C GLU A 107 -1.94 -5.97 15.56
N GLN A 108 -1.81 -6.51 14.35
CA GLN A 108 -0.65 -7.34 13.99
C GLN A 108 0.64 -6.52 14.02
N LEU A 109 0.59 -5.31 13.44
CA LEU A 109 1.72 -4.40 13.44
C LEU A 109 2.10 -3.97 14.86
N LYS A 110 1.11 -3.67 15.69
CA LYS A 110 1.32 -3.30 17.09
C LYS A 110 2.01 -4.43 17.87
N ARG A 111 1.52 -5.67 17.75
CA ARG A 111 2.15 -6.83 18.42
C ARG A 111 3.58 -7.07 17.97
N LEU A 112 3.86 -6.93 16.66
CA LEU A 112 5.23 -7.00 16.16
C LEU A 112 6.09 -5.91 16.79
N MET A 113 5.61 -4.67 16.82
CA MET A 113 6.32 -3.53 17.40
C MET A 113 6.64 -3.76 18.89
N ASP A 114 5.65 -4.14 19.68
CA ASP A 114 5.79 -4.30 21.13
C ASP A 114 6.77 -5.44 21.48
N SER A 115 6.63 -6.59 20.82
CA SER A 115 7.54 -7.74 21.02
C SER A 115 8.97 -7.43 20.56
N SER A 116 9.12 -6.73 19.44
CA SER A 116 10.43 -6.35 18.90
C SER A 116 11.14 -5.34 19.79
N TRP A 117 10.42 -4.38 20.39
CA TRP A 117 11.00 -3.44 21.35
C TRP A 117 11.47 -4.12 22.63
N SER A 118 10.67 -5.02 23.21
CA SER A 118 11.11 -5.79 24.37
C SER A 118 12.35 -6.63 24.03
N GLN A 119 12.38 -7.30 22.87
CA GLN A 119 13.57 -8.03 22.44
C GLN A 119 14.78 -7.11 22.22
N ALA A 120 14.59 -5.93 21.64
CA ALA A 120 15.68 -4.97 21.39
C ALA A 120 16.32 -4.47 22.69
N GLN A 121 15.53 -4.33 23.77
CA GLN A 121 15.96 -3.81 25.06
C GLN A 121 16.48 -4.91 26.00
N ASP A 122 15.78 -6.05 26.06
CA ASP A 122 15.96 -7.04 27.12
C ASP A 122 16.83 -8.24 26.68
N ALA A 123 17.16 -8.37 25.39
CA ALA A 123 17.92 -9.52 24.92
C ALA A 123 19.35 -9.54 25.48
N PRO A 124 19.82 -10.70 26.01
CA PRO A 124 21.13 -10.81 26.65
C PRO A 124 22.30 -10.77 25.66
N THR A 125 22.04 -11.09 24.38
CA THR A 125 23.07 -11.16 23.33
C THR A 125 22.91 -10.01 22.34
N LEU A 126 24.03 -9.59 21.74
CA LEU A 126 24.04 -8.60 20.66
C LEU A 126 23.12 -9.03 19.50
N GLU A 127 23.22 -10.28 19.05
CA GLU A 127 22.38 -10.81 17.97
C GLU A 127 20.89 -10.79 18.33
N GLY A 128 20.54 -11.05 19.60
CA GLY A 128 19.17 -10.92 20.09
C GLY A 128 18.65 -9.48 20.00
N ARG A 129 19.46 -8.50 20.41
CA ARG A 129 19.12 -7.07 20.29
C ARG A 129 19.02 -6.62 18.83
N VAL A 130 19.97 -7.04 17.98
CA VAL A 130 19.95 -6.77 16.53
C VAL A 130 18.67 -7.30 15.89
N ALA A 131 18.28 -8.54 16.22
CA ALA A 131 17.01 -9.10 15.75
C ALA A 131 15.80 -8.30 16.25
N GLY A 132 15.82 -7.83 17.50
CA GLY A 132 14.79 -6.92 18.04
C GLY A 132 14.69 -5.61 17.25
N TYR A 133 15.82 -4.94 17.00
CA TYR A 133 15.86 -3.72 16.19
C TYR A 133 15.38 -3.95 14.74
N LEU A 134 15.77 -5.07 14.12
CA LEU A 134 15.26 -5.44 12.80
C LEU A 134 13.74 -5.65 12.80
N GLY A 135 13.17 -6.21 13.87
CA GLY A 135 11.72 -6.33 14.05
C GLY A 135 11.02 -4.97 14.15
N VAL A 136 11.61 -4.04 14.92
CA VAL A 136 11.13 -2.64 15.01
C VAL A 136 11.16 -1.97 13.65
N PHE A 137 12.27 -2.08 12.93
CA PHE A 137 12.42 -1.49 11.59
C PHE A 137 11.49 -2.14 10.59
N ARG A 138 11.21 -3.44 10.71
CA ARG A 138 10.21 -4.10 9.86
C ARG A 138 8.82 -3.53 10.10
N ALA A 139 8.45 -3.28 11.35
CA ALA A 139 7.17 -2.67 11.66
C ALA A 139 7.10 -1.19 11.22
N TRP A 140 8.21 -0.45 11.24
CA TRP A 140 8.23 0.90 10.64
C TRP A 140 8.17 0.87 9.12
N TYR A 141 8.91 -0.05 8.49
CA TYR A 141 8.87 -0.30 7.07
C TYR A 141 7.44 -0.61 6.59
N ASP A 142 6.78 -1.59 7.21
CA ASP A 142 5.42 -2.01 6.84
C ASP A 142 4.43 -0.84 6.93
N ARG A 143 4.53 -0.01 7.98
CA ARG A 143 3.75 1.22 8.12
C ARG A 143 4.04 2.24 7.02
N SER A 144 5.31 2.39 6.67
CA SER A 144 5.80 3.34 5.68
C SER A 144 5.31 2.95 4.28
N ILE A 145 5.59 1.71 3.85
CA ILE A 145 5.18 1.21 2.54
C ILE A 145 3.65 1.18 2.42
N PHE A 146 2.91 0.80 3.47
CA PHE A 146 1.44 0.85 3.45
C PHE A 146 0.90 2.26 3.20
N GLY A 147 1.54 3.28 3.80
CA GLY A 147 1.26 4.68 3.52
C GLY A 147 1.47 5.01 2.03
N SER A 148 2.65 4.71 1.50
CA SER A 148 2.97 4.94 0.08
C SER A 148 2.07 4.16 -0.88
N MET A 149 1.61 2.95 -0.52
CA MET A 149 0.63 2.20 -1.31
C MET A 149 -0.70 2.95 -1.41
N CYS A 150 -1.15 3.53 -0.31
CA CYS A 150 -2.39 4.29 -0.28
C CYS A 150 -2.29 5.64 -1.01
N ASP A 151 -1.11 6.26 -0.97
CA ASP A 151 -0.85 7.55 -1.62
C ASP A 151 -0.49 7.39 -3.11
N GLY A 152 -0.10 6.19 -3.54
CA GLY A 152 0.24 5.85 -4.92
C GLY A 152 1.73 5.96 -5.26
N THR A 153 2.59 6.20 -4.26
CA THR A 153 4.05 6.43 -4.41
C THR A 153 4.89 5.18 -4.08
N TRP A 154 4.25 4.02 -3.89
CA TRP A 154 4.93 2.78 -3.48
C TRP A 154 6.03 2.29 -4.43
N ARG A 155 6.00 2.68 -5.71
CA ARG A 155 7.01 2.26 -6.71
C ARG A 155 8.40 2.82 -6.43
N GLU A 156 8.47 3.94 -5.72
CA GLU A 156 9.71 4.62 -5.37
C GLU A 156 10.13 4.33 -3.93
N HIS A 157 9.24 3.71 -3.15
CA HIS A 157 9.54 3.35 -1.77
C HIS A 157 10.69 2.34 -1.74
N PRO A 158 11.72 2.56 -0.90
CA PRO A 158 12.85 1.65 -0.80
C PRO A 158 12.40 0.22 -0.44
N ASP A 159 13.17 -0.79 -0.84
CA ASP A 159 12.99 -2.13 -0.30
C ASP A 159 13.45 -2.19 1.17
N PHE A 160 13.21 -3.31 1.85
CA PHE A 160 13.50 -3.41 3.27
C PHE A 160 15.00 -3.25 3.61
N PRO A 161 15.96 -3.94 2.93
CA PRO A 161 17.38 -3.70 3.16
C PRO A 161 17.81 -2.25 2.95
N MET A 162 17.33 -1.60 1.89
CA MET A 162 17.58 -0.20 1.61
C MET A 162 17.03 0.69 2.72
N TYR A 163 15.80 0.44 3.16
CA TYR A 163 15.16 1.17 4.26
C TYR A 163 15.95 1.01 5.57
N VAL A 164 16.48 -0.18 5.87
CA VAL A 164 17.33 -0.39 7.05
C VAL A 164 18.60 0.48 6.97
N SER A 165 19.25 0.55 5.81
CA SER A 165 20.44 1.39 5.63
C SER A 165 20.19 2.88 5.87
N MET A 166 18.94 3.34 5.67
CA MET A 166 18.50 4.72 5.90
C MET A 166 18.12 4.94 7.38
N ILE A 167 17.26 4.08 7.93
CA ILE A 167 16.66 4.29 9.26
C ILE A 167 17.70 4.26 10.38
N ILE A 168 18.76 3.44 10.26
CA ILE A 168 19.83 3.39 11.27
C ILE A 168 20.61 4.72 11.38
N THR A 169 20.49 5.60 10.38
CA THR A 169 21.09 6.94 10.40
C THR A 169 20.11 8.02 10.87
N ALA A 170 18.82 7.67 11.00
CA ALA A 170 17.73 8.59 11.32
C ALA A 170 17.10 8.30 12.71
N THR A 171 17.64 7.35 13.47
CA THR A 171 17.11 6.95 14.77
C THR A 171 18.24 6.64 15.76
N ASP A 172 17.89 6.62 17.03
CA ASP A 172 18.84 6.32 18.10
C ASP A 172 18.96 4.80 18.28
N VAL A 173 20.11 4.26 17.89
CA VAL A 173 20.45 2.84 17.98
C VAL A 173 21.75 2.72 18.77
N PRO A 174 21.82 1.84 19.79
CA PRO A 174 23.05 1.55 20.53
C PRO A 174 24.21 1.25 19.58
N HIS A 175 25.40 1.79 19.88
CA HIS A 175 26.56 1.75 18.98
C HIS A 175 26.94 0.34 18.51
N ASP A 176 26.91 -0.65 19.40
CA ASP A 176 27.21 -2.05 19.09
C ASP A 176 26.20 -2.65 18.09
N VAL A 177 24.92 -2.35 18.26
CA VAL A 177 23.85 -2.76 17.35
C VAL A 177 23.96 -2.01 16.02
N LEU A 178 24.23 -0.70 16.06
CA LEU A 178 24.40 0.14 14.88
C LEU A 178 25.55 -0.34 14.00
N ASP A 179 26.70 -0.66 14.59
CA ASP A 179 27.86 -1.16 13.83
C ASP A 179 27.56 -2.52 13.20
N ARG A 180 26.88 -3.41 13.92
CA ARG A 180 26.45 -4.70 13.38
C ARG A 180 25.49 -4.52 12.21
N LEU A 181 24.46 -3.69 12.35
CA LEU A 181 23.50 -3.42 11.28
C LEU A 181 24.15 -2.73 10.08
N ALA A 182 25.02 -1.76 10.31
CA ALA A 182 25.77 -1.09 9.25
C ALA A 182 26.67 -2.05 8.47
N SER A 183 27.27 -3.04 9.14
CA SER A 183 28.04 -4.09 8.46
C SER A 183 27.19 -4.97 7.53
N LEU A 184 25.90 -5.15 7.84
CA LEU A 184 24.97 -6.00 7.10
C LEU A 184 24.25 -5.25 5.97
N TYR A 185 23.87 -3.99 6.20
CA TYR A 185 22.98 -3.22 5.31
C TYR A 185 23.62 -1.95 4.73
N GLY A 186 24.80 -1.53 5.22
CA GLY A 186 25.41 -0.25 4.89
C GLY A 186 24.76 0.94 5.61
N ARG A 187 25.23 2.15 5.34
CA ARG A 187 24.68 3.43 5.87
C ARG A 187 24.33 4.37 4.72
N ARG A 188 23.12 4.92 4.72
CA ARG A 188 22.64 5.90 3.73
C ARG A 188 22.00 7.11 4.43
N PRO A 189 22.80 8.13 4.78
CA PRO A 189 22.29 9.34 5.42
C PRO A 189 21.44 10.18 4.45
N GLY A 190 20.48 10.95 5.00
CA GLY A 190 19.74 11.98 4.28
C GLY A 190 18.44 11.54 3.59
N SER A 191 18.12 10.25 3.57
CA SER A 191 16.87 9.74 2.96
C SER A 191 15.67 9.68 3.92
N LEU A 192 15.91 9.87 5.23
CA LEU A 192 14.91 10.03 6.28
C LEU A 192 15.37 11.17 7.19
N ARG A 193 14.44 12.01 7.66
CA ARG A 193 14.78 13.03 8.67
C ARG A 193 14.98 12.36 10.03
N TRP A 194 15.81 12.98 10.86
CA TRP A 194 16.05 12.47 12.21
C TRP A 194 14.75 12.38 13.02
N GLY A 195 14.50 11.21 13.62
CA GLY A 195 13.27 10.91 14.36
C GLY A 195 12.10 10.45 13.49
N GLU A 196 12.22 10.48 12.16
CA GLU A 196 11.19 9.99 11.25
C GLU A 196 11.38 8.52 10.91
N SER A 197 10.25 7.81 10.81
CA SER A 197 10.19 6.39 10.42
C SER A 197 9.33 6.16 9.19
N ARG A 198 8.79 7.22 8.58
CA ARG A 198 8.06 7.14 7.31
C ARG A 198 8.93 7.71 6.22
N TRP A 199 9.17 6.92 5.19
CA TRP A 199 9.77 7.41 3.97
C TRP A 199 8.81 8.36 3.27
N GLN A 200 9.35 9.47 2.80
CA GLN A 200 8.66 10.43 1.93
C GLN A 200 9.45 10.52 0.63
N GLU A 201 8.74 10.67 -0.48
CA GLU A 201 9.35 10.97 -1.76
C GLU A 201 10.21 12.23 -1.62
N VAL A 202 11.50 12.12 -1.96
CA VAL A 202 12.40 13.26 -1.98
C VAL A 202 12.32 13.80 -3.40
N GLY A 203 11.63 14.94 -3.55
CA GLY A 203 11.51 15.66 -4.82
C GLY A 203 12.82 16.21 -5.36
#